data_AF-A0A944AZL3-F1
#
_entry.id   AF-A0A944AZL3-F1
#
_cell.length_a   1.000
_cell.length_b   1.000
_cell.length_c   1.000
_cell.angle_alpha   90.00
_cell.angle_beta   90.00
_cell.angle_gamma   90.00
#
_symmetry.space_group_name_H-M   'P 1'
#
loop_
_entity.id
_entity.type
_entity.pdbx_description
1 polymer ?
#
loop_
_entity_poly.entity_id
_entity_poly.type
_entity_poly.pdbx_seq_one_letter_code
_entity_poly.pdbx_strand_id
1 'polypeptide(L)'
;MNIRKDIQILTARTGVFFANCDGEYDKLEDRFISEFILQMIKDGIEIEDSLKELIDIKSEKCTIDDVINSTKELLNQVNADERQQVVDMLKDFIEKVINADGVVHSNEEKYFNQWKSEFCK
;
A
#
# COMPACT_ATOMS: atom_id res chain seq x y z
N MET A 1 -17.64 2.85 10.05
CA MET A 1 -16.34 2.60 9.41
C MET A 1 -16.03 1.13 9.52
N ASN A 2 -15.57 0.52 8.42
CA ASN A 2 -15.23 -0.89 8.36
C ASN A 2 -13.72 -0.99 8.25
N ILE A 3 -13.03 -1.33 9.34
CA ILE A 3 -11.56 -1.41 9.43
C ILE A 3 -10.97 -2.25 8.28
N ARG A 4 -11.69 -3.28 7.81
CA ARG A 4 -11.25 -4.08 6.66
C ARG A 4 -11.16 -3.25 5.38
N LYS A 5 -12.13 -2.37 5.12
CA LYS A 5 -12.15 -1.47 3.95
C LYS A 5 -11.00 -0.45 4.03
N ASP A 6 -10.74 0.10 5.22
CA ASP A 6 -9.66 1.07 5.42
C ASP A 6 -8.28 0.43 5.22
N ILE A 7 -8.08 -0.82 5.67
CA ILE A 7 -6.87 -1.61 5.38
C ILE A 7 -6.68 -1.81 3.87
N GLN A 8 -7.75 -2.12 3.14
CA GLN A 8 -7.69 -2.36 1.70
C GLN A 8 -7.32 -1.12 0.93
N ILE A 9 -7.97 0.00 1.23
CA ILE A 9 -7.67 1.29 0.59
C ILE A 9 -6.22 1.68 0.89
N LEU A 10 -5.75 1.54 2.13
CA LEU A 10 -4.38 1.85 2.48
C LEU A 10 -3.38 0.96 1.75
N THR A 11 -3.59 -0.35 1.74
CA THR A 11 -2.67 -1.30 1.10
C THR A 11 -2.59 -1.02 -0.39
N ALA A 12 -3.74 -0.74 -1.00
CA ALA A 12 -3.80 -0.49 -2.42
C ALA A 12 -3.22 0.89 -2.80
N ARG A 13 -3.43 1.94 -1.98
CA ARG A 13 -2.72 3.23 -2.08
C ARG A 13 -1.20 3.06 -2.00
N THR A 14 -0.77 2.28 -1.02
CA THR A 14 0.65 1.99 -0.80
C THR A 14 1.24 1.31 -2.03
N GLY A 15 0.57 0.30 -2.57
CA GLY A 15 1.01 -0.43 -3.75
C GLY A 15 1.13 0.47 -4.99
N VAL A 16 0.11 1.29 -5.26
CA VAL A 16 0.11 2.24 -6.39
C VAL A 16 1.19 3.30 -6.23
N PHE A 17 1.39 3.83 -5.01
CA PHE A 17 2.41 4.84 -4.74
C PHE A 17 3.82 4.30 -5.01
N PHE A 18 4.18 3.16 -4.42
CA PHE A 18 5.52 2.59 -4.59
C PHE A 18 5.78 2.17 -6.05
N ALA A 19 4.79 1.57 -6.71
CA ALA A 19 4.84 1.25 -8.15
C ALA A 19 4.87 2.46 -9.11
N ASN A 20 4.69 3.70 -8.63
CA ASN A 20 4.79 4.91 -9.46
C ASN A 20 5.92 5.84 -9.00
N CYS A 21 6.71 5.44 -8.00
CA CYS A 21 7.69 6.32 -7.35
C CYS A 21 8.92 6.61 -8.20
N ASP A 22 9.23 5.78 -9.19
CA ASP A 22 10.38 5.94 -10.06
C ASP A 22 10.06 6.72 -11.36
N GLY A 23 8.76 6.87 -11.67
CA GLY A 23 8.25 7.54 -12.86
C GLY A 23 8.16 6.66 -14.11
N GLU A 24 8.56 5.39 -14.05
CA GLU A 24 8.42 4.41 -15.14
C GLU A 24 7.46 3.29 -14.72
N TYR A 25 6.16 3.57 -14.77
CA TYR A 25 5.13 2.56 -14.53
C TYR A 25 5.27 1.39 -15.52
N ASP A 26 5.91 0.30 -15.10
CA ASP A 26 6.14 -0.88 -15.94
C ASP A 26 4.93 -1.84 -15.86
N LYS A 27 4.73 -2.62 -16.92
CA LYS A 27 3.71 -3.66 -17.04
C LYS A 27 3.83 -4.73 -15.96
N LEU A 28 5.01 -4.93 -15.38
CA LEU A 28 5.21 -5.85 -14.26
C LEU A 28 4.58 -5.32 -12.97
N GLU A 29 4.66 -4.01 -12.73
CA GLU A 29 4.06 -3.35 -11.57
C GLU A 29 2.54 -3.25 -11.69
N ASP A 30 2.04 -2.97 -12.90
CA ASP A 30 0.60 -3.02 -13.22
C ASP A 30 0.02 -4.43 -12.99
N ARG A 31 0.79 -5.44 -13.40
CA ARG A 31 0.42 -6.85 -13.18
C ARG A 31 0.48 -7.21 -11.70
N PHE A 32 1.47 -6.75 -10.95
CA PHE A 32 1.55 -6.98 -9.51
C PHE A 32 0.34 -6.38 -8.79
N ILE A 33 -0.03 -5.13 -9.11
CA ILE A 33 -1.22 -4.48 -8.56
C ILE A 33 -2.48 -5.25 -8.93
N SER A 34 -2.60 -5.69 -10.19
CA SER A 34 -3.76 -6.45 -10.65
C SER A 34 -3.88 -7.82 -9.99
N GLU A 35 -2.78 -8.57 -9.87
CA GLU A 35 -2.73 -9.86 -9.18
C GLU A 35 -3.00 -9.69 -7.67
N PHE A 36 -2.53 -8.60 -7.08
CA PHE A 36 -2.81 -8.24 -5.70
C PHE A 36 -4.30 -7.95 -5.46
N ILE A 37 -4.93 -7.14 -6.32
CA ILE A 37 -6.38 -6.88 -6.26
C ILE A 37 -7.16 -8.21 -6.38
N LEU A 38 -6.74 -9.08 -7.30
CA LEU A 38 -7.35 -10.41 -7.46
C LEU A 38 -7.16 -11.32 -6.25
N GLN A 39 -6.01 -11.27 -5.58
CA GLN A 39 -5.76 -12.01 -4.35
C GLN A 39 -6.67 -11.54 -3.22
N MET A 40 -6.85 -10.21 -3.08
CA MET A 40 -7.80 -9.66 -2.11
C MET A 40 -9.24 -10.10 -2.41
N ILE A 41 -9.68 -10.06 -3.68
CA ILE A 41 -11.01 -10.57 -4.08
C ILE A 41 -11.18 -12.04 -3.64
N LYS A 42 -10.15 -12.87 -3.87
CA LYS A 42 -10.17 -14.31 -3.51
C LYS A 42 -10.25 -14.56 -2.01
N ASP A 43 -9.70 -13.67 -1.19
CA ASP A 43 -9.76 -13.77 0.27
C ASP A 43 -11.14 -13.36 0.85
N GLY A 44 -12.16 -13.19 -0.01
CA GLY A 44 -13.55 -12.94 0.39
C GLY A 44 -13.82 -11.48 0.77
N ILE A 45 -12.99 -10.59 0.24
CA ILE A 45 -13.10 -9.15 0.46
C ILE A 45 -14.02 -8.56 -0.62
N GLU A 46 -15.07 -7.84 -0.22
CA GLU A 46 -15.96 -7.12 -1.14
C GLU A 46 -15.26 -5.87 -1.69
N ILE A 47 -14.93 -5.90 -3.00
CA ILE A 47 -13.99 -4.98 -3.66
C ILE A 47 -14.69 -3.89 -4.50
N GLU A 48 -16.02 -3.87 -4.56
CA GLU A 48 -16.75 -3.05 -5.54
C GLU A 48 -16.52 -1.53 -5.42
N ASP A 49 -16.41 -0.97 -4.20
CA ASP A 49 -16.06 0.44 -4.01
C ASP A 49 -14.55 0.69 -4.12
N SER A 50 -13.74 -0.22 -3.59
CA SER A 50 -12.29 -0.07 -3.49
C SER A 50 -11.60 -0.09 -4.85
N LEU A 51 -12.16 -0.77 -5.86
CA LEU A 51 -11.66 -0.76 -7.24
C LEU A 51 -11.80 0.61 -7.92
N LYS A 52 -12.89 1.34 -7.67
CA LYS A 52 -13.07 2.70 -8.20
C LYS A 52 -12.11 3.67 -7.54
N GLU A 53 -12.00 3.62 -6.21
CA GLU A 53 -11.01 4.41 -5.48
C GLU A 53 -9.60 4.07 -5.95
N LEU A 54 -9.30 2.80 -6.25
CA LEU A 54 -8.01 2.37 -6.78
C LEU A 54 -7.68 2.94 -8.16
N ILE A 55 -8.67 3.00 -9.05
CA ILE A 55 -8.53 3.62 -10.37
C ILE A 55 -8.34 5.13 -10.21
N ASP A 56 -9.03 5.77 -9.27
CA ASP A 56 -8.85 7.19 -8.95
C ASP A 56 -7.49 7.47 -8.31
N ILE A 57 -6.99 6.60 -7.42
CA ILE A 57 -5.64 6.69 -6.82
C ILE A 57 -4.54 6.53 -7.88
N LYS A 58 -4.79 5.73 -8.93
CA LYS A 58 -3.87 5.63 -10.08
C LYS A 58 -3.86 6.91 -10.94
N SER A 59 -4.90 7.74 -10.82
CA SER A 59 -5.07 9.01 -11.55
C SER A 59 -4.63 10.23 -10.72
N GLU A 60 -4.79 10.19 -9.40
CA GLU A 60 -4.29 11.18 -8.47
C GLU A 60 -2.80 10.95 -8.16
N LYS A 61 -2.03 12.04 -8.05
CA LYS A 61 -0.64 12.01 -7.59
C LYS A 61 -0.61 11.65 -6.10
N CYS A 62 -0.75 10.36 -5.79
CA CYS A 62 -0.58 9.85 -4.44
C CYS A 62 0.86 10.16 -3.96
N THR A 63 1.02 10.69 -2.75
CA THR A 63 2.32 11.03 -2.17
C THR A 63 2.64 10.16 -0.96
N ILE A 64 3.92 10.14 -0.54
CA ILE A 64 4.34 9.41 0.67
C ILE A 64 3.63 9.93 1.92
N ASP A 65 3.31 11.23 1.99
CA ASP A 65 2.58 11.82 3.11
C ASP A 65 1.15 11.29 3.19
N ASP A 66 0.49 11.04 2.05
CA ASP A 66 -0.84 10.42 2.01
C ASP A 66 -0.80 9.00 2.56
N VAL A 67 0.22 8.21 2.17
CA VAL A 67 0.44 6.85 2.68
C VAL A 67 0.68 6.86 4.19
N ILE A 68 1.53 7.77 4.69
CA ILE A 68 1.82 7.91 6.14
C ILE A 68 0.55 8.33 6.90
N ASN A 69 -0.21 9.31 6.40
CA ASN A 69 -1.41 9.78 7.07
C ASN A 69 -2.50 8.70 7.11
N SER A 70 -2.76 8.02 5.99
CA SER A 70 -3.71 6.89 5.98
C SER A 70 -3.25 5.73 6.88
N THR A 71 -1.93 5.48 6.98
CA THR A 71 -1.39 4.49 7.93
C THR A 71 -1.67 4.93 9.38
N LYS A 72 -1.43 6.19 9.74
CA LYS A 72 -1.74 6.73 11.08
C LYS A 72 -3.22 6.63 11.41
N GLU A 73 -4.09 7.00 10.47
CA GLU A 73 -5.54 6.91 10.65
C GLU A 73 -5.98 5.48 10.91
N LEU A 74 -5.48 4.51 10.14
CA LEU A 74 -5.77 3.10 10.35
C LEU A 74 -5.26 2.61 11.71
N LEU A 75 -4.01 2.94 12.07
CA LEU A 75 -3.43 2.54 13.35
C LEU A 75 -4.17 3.17 14.54
N ASN A 76 -4.79 4.34 14.40
CA ASN A 76 -5.62 4.94 15.45
C ASN A 76 -6.95 4.20 15.70
N GLN A 77 -7.36 3.31 14.79
CA GLN A 77 -8.60 2.54 14.91
C GLN A 77 -8.40 1.13 15.50
N VAL A 78 -7.16 0.65 15.57
CA VAL A 78 -6.81 -0.68 16.07
C VAL A 78 -6.10 -0.60 17.42
N ASN A 79 -6.19 -1.68 18.20
CA ASN A 79 -5.55 -1.75 19.52
C ASN A 79 -4.02 -1.96 19.39
N ALA A 80 -3.27 -1.86 20.50
CA ALA A 80 -1.82 -1.90 20.47
C ALA A 80 -1.24 -3.23 19.91
N ASP A 81 -1.90 -4.36 20.19
CA ASP A 81 -1.49 -5.67 19.68
C ASP A 81 -1.74 -5.79 18.16
N GLU A 82 -2.88 -5.29 17.69
CA GLU A 82 -3.24 -5.23 16.27
C GLU A 82 -2.41 -4.21 15.49
N ARG A 83 -2.01 -3.09 16.12
CA ARG A 83 -1.15 -2.08 15.51
C ARG A 83 0.14 -2.71 14.97
N GLN A 84 0.82 -3.50 15.78
CA GLN A 84 2.06 -4.13 15.37
C GLN A 84 1.85 -5.08 14.19
N GLN A 85 0.77 -5.87 14.24
CA GLN A 85 0.41 -6.79 13.15
C GLN A 85 0.12 -6.06 11.83
N VAL A 86 -0.59 -4.93 11.89
CA VAL A 86 -0.86 -4.09 10.72
C VAL A 86 0.41 -3.46 10.17
N VAL A 87 1.30 -2.96 11.05
CA VAL A 87 2.60 -2.41 10.63
C VAL A 87 3.46 -3.49 9.97
N ASP A 88 3.54 -4.69 10.56
CA ASP A 88 4.32 -5.78 9.98
C ASP A 88 3.75 -6.23 8.62
N MET A 89 2.42 -6.32 8.51
CA MET A 89 1.74 -6.63 7.25
C MET A 89 2.06 -5.58 6.17
N LEU A 90 1.97 -4.29 6.49
CA LEU A 90 2.26 -3.20 5.56
C LEU A 90 3.74 -3.17 5.17
N LYS A 91 4.64 -3.44 6.11
CA LYS A 91 6.07 -3.53 5.86
C LYS A 91 6.38 -4.65 4.87
N ASP A 92 5.90 -5.86 5.13
CA ASP A 92 6.08 -7.01 4.24
C ASP A 92 5.47 -6.75 2.86
N PHE A 93 4.35 -6.03 2.82
CA PHE A 93 3.70 -5.63 1.59
C PHE A 93 4.55 -4.65 0.78
N ILE A 94 5.03 -3.56 1.39
CA ILE A 94 5.89 -2.58 0.70
C ILE A 94 7.16 -3.27 0.20
N GLU A 95 7.78 -4.14 1.00
CA GLU A 95 8.97 -4.91 0.59
C GLU A 95 8.70 -5.79 -0.63
N LYS A 96 7.51 -6.37 -0.76
CA LYS A 96 7.14 -7.14 -1.96
C LYS A 96 6.90 -6.26 -3.17
N VAL A 97 6.31 -5.08 -2.99
CA VAL A 97 6.05 -4.13 -4.07
C VAL A 97 7.36 -3.64 -4.67
N ILE A 98 8.28 -3.12 -3.84
CA ILE A 98 9.55 -2.54 -4.30
C ILE A 98 10.56 -3.60 -4.80
N ASN A 99 10.32 -4.88 -4.54
CA ASN A 99 11.12 -5.99 -5.07
C ASN A 99 10.40 -6.72 -6.23
N ALA A 100 9.21 -6.28 -6.66
CA ALA A 100 8.40 -7.02 -7.62
C ALA A 100 9.05 -7.13 -9.01
N ASP A 101 9.77 -6.08 -9.42
CA ASP A 101 10.56 -5.99 -10.65
C ASP A 101 11.99 -6.54 -10.50
N GLY A 102 12.39 -6.87 -9.26
CA GLY A 102 13.72 -7.34 -8.89
C GLY A 102 14.77 -6.24 -8.74
N VAL A 103 14.40 -4.96 -8.80
CA VAL A 103 15.30 -3.81 -8.68
C VAL A 103 14.69 -2.76 -7.76
N VAL A 104 15.21 -2.65 -6.54
CA VAL A 104 14.81 -1.55 -5.65
C VAL A 104 15.45 -0.25 -6.11
N HIS A 105 14.65 0.72 -6.56
CA HIS A 105 15.10 2.04 -6.96
C HIS A 105 15.37 2.94 -5.75
N SER A 106 16.29 3.91 -5.91
CA SER A 106 16.69 4.83 -4.83
C SER A 106 15.53 5.63 -4.23
N ASN A 107 14.49 5.93 -5.02
CA ASN A 107 13.30 6.62 -4.54
C ASN A 107 12.41 5.71 -3.69
N GLU A 108 12.21 4.46 -4.10
CA GLU A 108 11.45 3.47 -3.35
C GLU A 108 12.11 3.18 -1.99
N GLU A 109 13.43 2.99 -1.98
CA GLU A 109 14.18 2.81 -0.73
C GLU A 109 14.06 4.05 0.17
N LYS A 110 14.17 5.25 -0.40
CA LYS A 110 14.01 6.51 0.34
C LYS A 110 12.63 6.62 0.99
N TYR A 111 11.56 6.40 0.22
CA TYR A 111 10.20 6.52 0.74
C TYR A 111 9.84 5.39 1.71
N PHE A 112 10.37 4.18 1.48
CA PHE A 112 10.18 3.08 2.40
C PHE A 112 10.88 3.33 3.74
N ASN A 113 12.09 3.87 3.72
CA ASN A 113 12.80 4.28 4.92
C ASN A 113 12.06 5.42 5.66
N GLN A 114 11.46 6.36 4.93
CA GLN A 114 10.63 7.40 5.51
C GLN A 114 9.41 6.79 6.24
N TRP A 115 8.70 5.85 5.62
CA TRP A 115 7.60 5.13 6.26
C TRP A 115 8.06 4.32 7.48
N LYS A 116 9.15 3.54 7.37
CA LYS A 116 9.73 2.77 8.49
C LYS A 116 10.09 3.65 9.68
N SER A 117 10.64 4.84 9.43
CA SER A 117 11.02 5.78 10.49
C SER A 117 9.84 6.26 11.33
N GLU A 118 8.62 6.24 10.78
CA GLU A 118 7.39 6.67 11.47
C GLU A 118 6.75 5.53 12.27
N PHE A 119 6.83 4.28 11.79
CA PHE A 119 6.00 3.17 12.32
C PHE A 119 6.77 1.97 12.89
N CYS A 120 8.05 1.77 12.54
CA CYS A 120 8.83 0.59 12.94
C CYS A 120 9.83 0.88 14.09
N LYS A 121 9.47 1.73 15.06
CA LYS A 121 10.34 2.10 16.20
C LYS A 121 10.34 1.08 17.32
#